data_AF-A0A1W1YNF2-F1
#
_entry.id   AF-A0A1W1YNF2-F1
#
_cell.length_a   1.000
_cell.length_b   1.000
_cell.length_c   1.000
_cell.angle_alpha   90.00
_cell.angle_beta   90.00
_cell.angle_gamma   90.00
#
_symmetry.space_group_name_H-M   'P 1'
#
loop_
_entity.id
_entity.type
_entity.pdbx_description
1 polymer ?
#
loop_
_entity_poly.entity_id
_entity_poly.type
_entity_poly.pdbx_seq_one_letter_code
_entity_poly.pdbx_strand_id
1 'polypeptide(L)'
;MAKRVFLVVLDSFGIGLAPDAERFGDKGSNTLAAVCSYGNEPFENLTKMGLFDIDGHDDKRIRDYIAAQTDMPAPIGSYGRIRELSDGKDSTIGHWEMAGVLSSRPLPTYPDGFPQEIIDELKEKTGRDIICNKPYSGTEVIKDYGEEHMKTGALIVYTSADSVLQIAAHEDVVPVEELYGYCKIARDIMKGEHAVGRVIARPFEGVPGNFTRTPRRHDFSLEAPAATLPDIVKAAGLDVISVGKINDLFAGRGMTKTNPTSGNTEGIKKMLEYVDKDFNGLCYINLVDFDMKYGHRNDIEGYNKAMHEFDEALGKMISLLYPDDLLIVTADHGCDPSTESTDHSRETVPVLIYGEGHNVPHNMGTLAGFTHVADIAFDALLAAPYKREFTPAVGANIPDPDNIMSRVDMTNLKVTATEDDIKDLVKRAIEAKAASVCVQPCYVRLASKEAKGKMSICTVIGFPNGYNTTSVKKFEAEEACDNGASEIDMVINQCMLKSGDINAVGAEIGVIAEAVHAKGAILKVIIETCNLTRKEKAVLCHIVTVQGADFIKTSTGFGSAGATLEDVSYMRRMCGGDVRVKAAGGIRTKEDAQKMVEAGADRIGASALK
;
A
#
# COMPACT_ATOMS: atom_id res chain seq x y z
N MET A 1 4.30 14.07 -8.05
CA MET A 1 2.94 13.81 -7.52
C MET A 1 2.04 13.80 -8.71
N ALA A 2 1.22 12.77 -8.80
CA ALA A 2 0.17 12.71 -9.80
C ALA A 2 -0.91 13.76 -9.47
N LYS A 3 -1.42 14.42 -10.49
CA LYS A 3 -2.66 15.20 -10.42
C LYS A 3 -3.88 14.29 -10.43
N ARG A 4 -3.84 13.19 -11.19
CA ARG A 4 -4.96 12.24 -11.31
C ARG A 4 -4.46 10.83 -11.13
N VAL A 5 -5.15 10.07 -10.29
CA VAL A 5 -4.96 8.61 -10.20
C VAL A 5 -6.20 7.94 -10.75
N PHE A 6 -6.01 7.02 -11.69
CA PHE A 6 -7.05 6.12 -12.18
C PHE A 6 -6.79 4.73 -11.60
N LEU A 7 -7.68 4.29 -10.71
CA LEU A 7 -7.66 2.94 -10.14
C LEU A 7 -8.75 2.11 -10.81
N VAL A 8 -8.36 1.17 -11.66
CA VAL A 8 -9.24 0.28 -12.40
C VAL A 8 -9.19 -1.12 -11.80
N VAL A 9 -10.33 -1.59 -11.31
CA VAL A 9 -10.51 -2.94 -10.78
C VAL A 9 -11.27 -3.79 -11.80
N LEU A 10 -10.60 -4.83 -12.28
CA LEU A 10 -11.16 -5.89 -13.10
C LEU A 10 -11.72 -6.94 -12.13
N ASP A 11 -12.97 -6.76 -11.74
CA ASP A 11 -13.65 -7.53 -10.69
C ASP A 11 -13.46 -9.05 -10.93
N SER A 12 -12.98 -9.79 -9.94
CA SER A 12 -12.65 -11.23 -9.99
C SER A 12 -11.47 -11.68 -10.87
N PHE A 13 -10.67 -10.79 -11.46
CA PHE A 13 -9.55 -11.19 -12.34
C PHE A 13 -8.29 -11.62 -11.56
N GLY A 14 -8.37 -12.81 -10.95
CA GLY A 14 -7.25 -13.46 -10.26
C GLY A 14 -6.16 -13.97 -11.22
N ILE A 15 -4.93 -14.08 -10.72
CA ILE A 15 -3.76 -14.55 -11.47
C ILE A 15 -3.09 -15.77 -10.80
N GLY A 16 -3.89 -16.59 -10.12
CA GLY A 16 -3.44 -17.83 -9.49
C GLY A 16 -3.43 -17.78 -7.96
N LEU A 17 -3.37 -18.97 -7.37
CA LEU A 17 -3.61 -19.25 -5.96
C LEU A 17 -2.90 -18.31 -4.98
N ALA A 18 -3.66 -17.79 -4.01
CA ALA A 18 -3.08 -17.21 -2.81
C ALA A 18 -2.51 -18.31 -1.90
N PRO A 19 -1.49 -18.01 -1.07
CA PRO A 19 -0.90 -18.99 -0.17
C PRO A 19 -1.88 -19.65 0.82
N ASP A 20 -3.02 -19.01 1.11
CA ASP A 20 -4.05 -19.49 2.03
C ASP A 20 -5.30 -20.04 1.32
N ALA A 21 -5.28 -20.21 0.00
CA ALA A 21 -6.42 -20.65 -0.80
C ALA A 21 -7.04 -21.98 -0.33
N GLU A 22 -6.23 -22.92 0.16
CA GLU A 22 -6.71 -24.21 0.68
C GLU A 22 -7.68 -24.05 1.87
N ARG A 23 -7.51 -22.99 2.69
CA ARG A 23 -8.42 -22.68 3.79
C ARG A 23 -9.80 -22.25 3.32
N PHE A 24 -9.88 -21.69 2.11
CA PHE A 24 -11.12 -21.26 1.46
C PHE A 24 -11.72 -22.32 0.53
N GLY A 25 -11.06 -23.49 0.40
CA GLY A 25 -11.50 -24.57 -0.48
C GLY A 25 -11.15 -24.36 -1.96
N ASP A 26 -10.35 -23.34 -2.28
CA ASP A 26 -10.14 -22.88 -3.66
C ASP A 26 -8.86 -23.43 -4.28
N LYS A 27 -8.45 -24.64 -3.87
CA LYS A 27 -7.22 -25.26 -4.37
C LYS A 27 -7.34 -25.56 -5.87
N GLY A 28 -6.40 -25.03 -6.64
CA GLY A 28 -6.32 -25.24 -8.09
C GLY A 28 -6.91 -24.10 -8.94
N SER A 29 -7.59 -23.12 -8.32
CA SER A 29 -8.11 -21.95 -9.01
C SER A 29 -7.00 -21.07 -9.59
N ASN A 30 -7.14 -20.70 -10.85
CA ASN A 30 -6.32 -19.73 -11.56
C ASN A 30 -7.13 -19.09 -12.68
N THR A 31 -7.70 -17.92 -12.40
CA THR A 31 -8.62 -17.21 -13.31
C THR A 31 -7.91 -16.80 -14.62
N LEU A 32 -6.70 -16.23 -14.54
CA LEU A 32 -5.89 -15.91 -15.72
C LEU A 32 -5.62 -17.15 -16.58
N ALA A 33 -5.28 -18.29 -15.96
CA ALA A 33 -5.03 -19.53 -16.70
C ALA A 33 -6.28 -20.04 -17.42
N ALA A 34 -7.47 -19.87 -16.83
CA ALA A 34 -8.73 -20.15 -17.51
C ALA A 34 -8.92 -19.24 -18.73
N VAL A 35 -8.73 -17.93 -18.56
CA VAL A 35 -8.83 -16.94 -19.66
C VAL A 35 -7.86 -17.26 -20.80
N CYS A 36 -6.59 -17.58 -20.49
CA CYS A 36 -5.58 -17.97 -21.47
C CYS A 36 -5.87 -19.30 -22.19
N SER A 37 -6.74 -20.16 -21.63
CA SER A 37 -7.05 -21.45 -22.23
C SER A 37 -8.02 -21.40 -23.41
N TYR A 38 -8.73 -20.26 -23.59
CA TYR A 38 -9.74 -20.13 -24.63
C TYR A 38 -9.14 -19.90 -26.04
N GLY A 39 -8.09 -19.08 -26.13
CA GLY A 39 -7.51 -18.70 -27.42
C GLY A 39 -6.15 -18.02 -27.27
N ASN A 40 -5.43 -17.89 -28.40
CA ASN A 40 -4.08 -17.32 -28.47
C ASN A 40 -4.05 -15.89 -29.02
N GLU A 41 -5.21 -15.22 -29.13
CA GLU A 41 -5.24 -13.81 -29.53
C GLU A 41 -4.44 -12.98 -28.50
N PRO A 42 -3.48 -12.13 -28.92
CA PRO A 42 -2.61 -11.43 -27.99
C PRO A 42 -3.35 -10.36 -27.18
N PHE A 43 -3.21 -10.37 -25.85
CA PHE A 43 -3.50 -9.22 -24.98
C PHE A 43 -2.38 -8.17 -25.06
N GLU A 44 -2.35 -7.40 -26.14
CA GLU A 44 -1.23 -6.50 -26.46
C GLU A 44 -0.95 -5.49 -25.33
N ASN A 45 -1.99 -4.86 -24.76
CA ASN A 45 -1.81 -3.75 -23.82
C ASN A 45 -1.58 -4.22 -22.38
N LEU A 46 -2.22 -5.31 -21.96
CA LEU A 46 -1.93 -5.98 -20.68
C LEU A 46 -0.52 -6.56 -20.66
N THR A 47 -0.05 -7.11 -21.80
CA THR A 47 1.35 -7.54 -21.94
C THR A 47 2.29 -6.35 -21.81
N LYS A 48 2.03 -5.22 -22.51
CA LYS A 48 2.80 -3.98 -22.33
C LYS A 48 2.81 -3.48 -20.89
N MET A 49 1.71 -3.65 -20.15
CA MET A 49 1.63 -3.28 -18.74
C MET A 49 2.37 -4.25 -17.81
N GLY A 50 2.88 -5.38 -18.33
CA GLY A 50 3.70 -6.35 -17.61
C GLY A 50 2.94 -7.56 -17.06
N LEU A 51 1.69 -7.81 -17.47
CA LEU A 51 0.87 -8.92 -16.95
C LEU A 51 1.58 -10.28 -17.03
N PHE A 52 2.24 -10.57 -18.15
CA PHE A 52 2.94 -11.84 -18.38
C PHE A 52 4.41 -11.82 -17.92
N ASP A 53 4.90 -10.69 -17.42
CA ASP A 53 6.22 -10.55 -16.80
C ASP A 53 6.16 -10.72 -15.26
N ILE A 54 4.96 -10.82 -14.68
CA ILE A 54 4.75 -11.14 -13.26
C ILE A 54 5.33 -12.53 -12.93
N ASP A 55 6.02 -12.63 -11.79
CA ASP A 55 6.57 -13.89 -11.31
C ASP A 55 5.48 -14.92 -10.95
N GLY A 56 5.73 -16.19 -11.24
CA GLY A 56 4.94 -17.32 -10.76
C GLY A 56 3.78 -17.78 -11.66
N HIS A 57 3.86 -17.49 -12.96
CA HIS A 57 2.98 -18.06 -14.00
C HIS A 57 3.31 -19.53 -14.31
N ASP A 58 3.19 -20.41 -13.32
CA ASP A 58 3.59 -21.83 -13.43
C ASP A 58 2.54 -22.72 -14.12
N ASP A 59 1.27 -22.27 -14.19
CA ASP A 59 0.18 -23.00 -14.82
C ASP A 59 0.48 -23.26 -16.31
N LYS A 60 0.28 -24.51 -16.75
CA LYS A 60 0.57 -24.93 -18.11
C LYS A 60 -0.23 -24.10 -19.14
N ARG A 61 -1.47 -23.72 -18.84
CA ARG A 61 -2.34 -22.95 -19.75
C ARG A 61 -1.75 -21.58 -20.04
N ILE A 62 -1.19 -20.91 -19.02
CA ILE A 62 -0.50 -19.63 -19.19
C ILE A 62 0.80 -19.81 -19.99
N ARG A 63 1.60 -20.82 -19.65
CA ARG A 63 2.86 -21.11 -20.36
C ARG A 63 2.64 -21.46 -21.83
N ASP A 64 1.61 -22.23 -22.14
CA ASP A 64 1.24 -22.56 -23.52
C ASP A 64 0.80 -21.30 -24.28
N TYR A 65 -0.01 -20.43 -23.66
CA TYR A 65 -0.43 -19.16 -24.23
C TYR A 65 0.78 -18.25 -24.53
N ILE A 66 1.70 -18.08 -23.57
CA ILE A 66 2.94 -17.28 -23.74
C ILE A 66 3.80 -17.87 -24.86
N ALA A 67 3.97 -19.19 -24.90
CA ALA A 67 4.76 -19.87 -25.93
C ALA A 67 4.16 -19.77 -27.33
N ALA A 68 2.85 -19.54 -27.45
CA ALA A 68 2.16 -19.30 -28.72
C ALA A 68 2.35 -17.87 -29.25
N GLN A 69 2.83 -16.92 -28.42
CA GLN A 69 3.06 -15.54 -28.83
C GLN A 69 4.35 -15.41 -29.64
N THR A 70 4.30 -14.60 -30.71
CA THR A 70 5.43 -14.39 -31.62
C THR A 70 6.24 -13.13 -31.30
N ASP A 71 5.59 -12.12 -30.72
CA ASP A 71 6.19 -10.86 -30.31
C ASP A 71 5.46 -10.36 -29.05
N MET A 72 6.12 -10.45 -27.90
CA MET A 72 5.60 -9.93 -26.64
C MET A 72 6.30 -8.61 -26.33
N PRO A 73 5.56 -7.49 -26.26
CA PRO A 73 6.17 -6.19 -25.98
C PRO A 73 6.77 -6.15 -24.57
N ALA A 74 7.88 -5.42 -24.41
CA ALA A 74 8.48 -5.20 -23.10
C ALA A 74 7.55 -4.37 -22.20
N PRO A 75 7.59 -4.59 -20.87
CA PRO A 75 6.82 -3.79 -19.92
C PRO A 75 7.13 -2.30 -20.03
N ILE A 76 6.12 -1.45 -19.85
CA ILE A 76 6.23 0.01 -19.88
C ILE A 76 6.10 0.66 -18.49
N GLY A 77 5.83 -0.15 -17.46
CA GLY A 77 5.62 0.35 -16.11
C GLY A 77 5.91 -0.68 -15.04
N SER A 78 5.52 -0.38 -13.80
CA SER A 78 5.72 -1.30 -12.67
C SER A 78 4.65 -2.39 -12.67
N TYR A 79 5.03 -3.61 -12.30
CA TYR A 79 4.13 -4.76 -12.30
C TYR A 79 4.47 -5.71 -11.15
N GLY A 80 3.47 -6.45 -10.69
CA GLY A 80 3.64 -7.48 -9.66
C GLY A 80 2.33 -8.19 -9.38
N ARG A 81 2.32 -8.99 -8.31
CA ARG A 81 1.09 -9.61 -7.79
C ARG A 81 0.89 -9.27 -6.32
N ILE A 82 -0.36 -9.16 -5.90
CA ILE A 82 -0.71 -8.87 -4.52
C ILE A 82 -1.59 -10.00 -3.98
N ARG A 83 -1.32 -10.45 -2.76
CA ARG A 83 -2.23 -11.33 -2.03
C ARG A 83 -3.09 -10.52 -1.06
N GLU A 84 -4.35 -10.90 -0.93
CA GLU A 84 -5.24 -10.37 0.09
C GLU A 84 -4.80 -10.83 1.50
N LEU A 85 -4.95 -9.96 2.50
CA LEU A 85 -4.67 -10.27 3.90
C LEU A 85 -5.93 -10.42 4.75
N SER A 86 -7.03 -9.83 4.32
CA SER A 86 -8.33 -9.93 4.96
C SER A 86 -8.84 -11.36 4.91
N ASP A 87 -9.61 -11.72 5.93
CA ASP A 87 -10.13 -13.08 6.13
C ASP A 87 -11.48 -13.27 5.41
N GLY A 88 -11.54 -12.89 4.13
CA GLY A 88 -12.72 -13.00 3.26
C GLY A 88 -12.28 -13.17 1.80
N LYS A 89 -13.22 -13.38 0.88
CA LYS A 89 -12.92 -13.41 -0.56
C LYS A 89 -14.02 -12.73 -1.38
N ASP A 90 -14.79 -11.87 -0.73
CA ASP A 90 -15.89 -11.12 -1.32
C ASP A 90 -15.43 -9.73 -1.78
N SER A 91 -16.10 -9.19 -2.79
CA SER A 91 -15.75 -7.91 -3.40
C SER A 91 -15.81 -6.73 -2.41
N THR A 92 -16.59 -6.83 -1.33
CA THR A 92 -16.65 -5.73 -0.35
C THR A 92 -15.36 -5.68 0.46
N ILE A 93 -14.93 -6.83 0.98
CA ILE A 93 -13.68 -6.96 1.73
C ILE A 93 -12.47 -6.65 0.82
N GLY A 94 -12.44 -7.16 -0.40
CA GLY A 94 -11.34 -6.90 -1.35
C GLY A 94 -11.16 -5.41 -1.64
N HIS A 95 -12.26 -4.68 -1.93
CA HIS A 95 -12.21 -3.23 -2.15
C HIS A 95 -11.89 -2.43 -0.89
N TRP A 96 -12.37 -2.86 0.27
CA TRP A 96 -12.01 -2.22 1.53
C TRP A 96 -10.52 -2.34 1.81
N GLU A 97 -9.93 -3.51 1.57
CA GLU A 97 -8.49 -3.72 1.74
C GLU A 97 -7.69 -2.88 0.74
N MET A 98 -8.09 -2.87 -0.54
CA MET A 98 -7.51 -1.98 -1.56
C MET A 98 -7.60 -0.49 -1.19
N ALA A 99 -8.55 -0.13 -0.33
CA ALA A 99 -8.72 1.23 0.17
C ALA A 99 -8.13 1.43 1.58
N GLY A 100 -7.33 0.49 2.09
CA GLY A 100 -6.57 0.61 3.33
C GLY A 100 -7.20 0.00 4.58
N VAL A 101 -8.28 -0.78 4.45
CA VAL A 101 -9.03 -1.34 5.58
C VAL A 101 -8.97 -2.87 5.58
N LEU A 102 -8.24 -3.44 6.53
CA LEU A 102 -8.17 -4.89 6.74
C LEU A 102 -9.41 -5.41 7.49
N SER A 103 -10.02 -6.47 6.96
CA SER A 103 -11.12 -7.17 7.61
C SER A 103 -10.64 -8.49 8.18
N SER A 104 -10.57 -8.62 9.50
CA SER A 104 -10.10 -9.84 10.18
C SER A 104 -11.17 -10.92 10.31
N ARG A 105 -12.36 -10.73 9.72
CA ARG A 105 -13.48 -11.67 9.75
C ARG A 105 -14.18 -11.65 8.38
N PRO A 106 -14.60 -12.82 7.87
CA PRO A 106 -15.42 -12.87 6.67
C PRO A 106 -16.80 -12.28 6.95
N LEU A 107 -17.46 -11.81 5.90
CA LEU A 107 -18.88 -11.47 5.99
C LEU A 107 -19.72 -12.76 6.17
N PRO A 108 -20.75 -12.75 7.04
CA PRO A 108 -21.51 -13.95 7.37
C PRO A 108 -22.40 -14.39 6.20
N THR A 109 -22.44 -15.68 5.92
CA THR A 109 -23.37 -16.32 4.97
C THR A 109 -24.42 -17.16 5.72
N TYR A 110 -25.54 -17.47 5.06
CA TYR A 110 -26.71 -18.10 5.70
C TYR A 110 -27.27 -19.27 4.86
N PRO A 111 -26.51 -20.38 4.70
CA PRO A 111 -26.91 -21.52 3.87
C PRO A 111 -28.20 -22.22 4.34
N ASP A 112 -28.54 -22.09 5.62
CA ASP A 112 -29.77 -22.66 6.21
C ASP A 112 -30.85 -21.60 6.48
N GLY A 113 -30.67 -20.37 5.97
CA GLY A 113 -31.51 -19.21 6.28
C GLY A 113 -31.02 -18.42 7.49
N PHE A 114 -31.67 -17.29 7.76
CA PHE A 114 -31.35 -16.44 8.91
C PHE A 114 -31.84 -17.07 10.22
N PRO A 115 -31.11 -16.89 11.34
CA PRO A 115 -31.51 -17.35 12.66
C PRO A 115 -32.89 -16.80 13.08
N GLN A 116 -33.61 -17.57 13.90
CA GLN A 116 -34.96 -17.21 14.31
C GLN A 116 -35.01 -15.85 15.03
N GLU A 117 -33.98 -15.51 15.81
CA GLU A 117 -33.87 -14.20 16.48
C GLU A 117 -33.88 -13.01 15.50
N ILE A 118 -33.23 -13.15 14.34
CA ILE A 118 -33.23 -12.13 13.27
C ILE A 118 -34.61 -12.03 12.63
N ILE A 119 -35.26 -13.17 12.38
CA ILE A 119 -36.60 -13.21 11.81
C ILE A 119 -37.64 -12.61 12.75
N ASP A 120 -37.56 -12.93 14.04
CA ASP A 120 -38.48 -12.40 15.06
C ASP A 120 -38.30 -10.89 15.23
N GLU A 121 -37.06 -10.38 15.27
CA GLU A 121 -36.79 -8.95 15.35
C GLU A 121 -37.26 -8.20 14.08
N LEU A 122 -37.10 -8.81 12.89
CA LEU A 122 -37.66 -8.27 11.65
C LEU A 122 -39.18 -8.18 11.71
N LYS A 123 -39.87 -9.23 12.19
CA LYS A 123 -41.33 -9.22 12.35
C LYS A 123 -41.79 -8.11 13.28
N GLU A 124 -41.14 -8.00 14.45
CA GLU A 124 -41.46 -7.00 15.45
C GLU A 124 -41.31 -5.58 14.90
N LYS A 125 -40.16 -5.27 14.28
CA LYS A 125 -39.86 -3.91 13.81
C LYS A 125 -40.56 -3.52 12.52
N THR A 126 -40.85 -4.46 11.63
CA THR A 126 -41.56 -4.18 10.38
C THR A 126 -43.08 -4.22 10.55
N GLY A 127 -43.59 -4.89 11.59
CA GLY A 127 -45.01 -5.12 11.80
C GLY A 127 -45.63 -6.09 10.79
N ARG A 128 -44.81 -6.88 10.09
CA ARG A 128 -45.25 -7.85 9.06
C ARG A 128 -44.69 -9.24 9.38
N ASP A 129 -45.48 -10.26 9.05
CA ASP A 129 -44.95 -11.63 9.05
C ASP A 129 -43.87 -11.80 7.97
N ILE A 130 -43.06 -12.86 8.11
CA ILE A 130 -41.96 -13.20 7.20
C ILE A 130 -42.20 -14.61 6.65
N ILE A 131 -42.02 -14.77 5.34
CA ILE A 131 -42.10 -16.05 4.61
C ILE A 131 -40.80 -16.34 3.85
N CYS A 132 -40.59 -17.61 3.46
CA CYS A 132 -39.37 -18.19 2.87
C CYS A 132 -38.22 -18.48 3.87
N ASN A 133 -37.38 -17.49 4.18
CA ASN A 133 -36.14 -17.59 4.98
C ASN A 133 -35.17 -18.71 4.57
N LYS A 134 -34.80 -18.78 3.29
CA LYS A 134 -33.84 -19.76 2.76
C LYS A 134 -32.96 -19.15 1.66
N PRO A 135 -31.82 -19.76 1.30
CA PRO A 135 -31.17 -19.46 0.03
C PRO A 135 -32.13 -19.76 -1.13
N TYR A 136 -32.33 -18.79 -2.01
CA TYR A 136 -33.32 -18.92 -3.08
C TYR A 136 -32.97 -18.09 -4.31
N SER A 137 -33.34 -18.59 -5.50
CA SER A 137 -33.32 -17.76 -6.71
C SER A 137 -34.37 -16.65 -6.61
N GLY A 138 -33.98 -15.41 -6.92
CA GLY A 138 -34.89 -14.27 -6.86
C GLY A 138 -36.09 -14.36 -7.81
N THR A 139 -36.03 -15.14 -8.88
CA THR A 139 -37.18 -15.38 -9.78
C THR A 139 -38.08 -16.50 -9.28
N GLU A 140 -37.51 -17.58 -8.74
CA GLU A 140 -38.31 -18.69 -8.20
C GLU A 140 -38.97 -18.29 -6.88
N VAL A 141 -38.31 -17.49 -6.03
CA VAL A 141 -38.89 -17.11 -4.72
C VAL A 141 -40.15 -16.26 -4.87
N ILE A 142 -40.19 -15.34 -5.85
CA ILE A 142 -41.38 -14.53 -6.12
C ILE A 142 -42.47 -15.36 -6.81
N LYS A 143 -42.09 -16.37 -7.59
CA LYS A 143 -43.04 -17.29 -8.22
C LYS A 143 -43.73 -18.18 -7.19
N ASP A 144 -42.96 -18.71 -6.23
CA ASP A 144 -43.45 -19.63 -5.21
C ASP A 144 -44.18 -18.93 -4.06
N TYR A 145 -43.70 -17.76 -3.62
CA TYR A 145 -44.23 -17.05 -2.45
C TYR A 145 -45.00 -15.76 -2.79
N GLY A 146 -45.00 -15.31 -4.04
CA GLY A 146 -45.61 -14.03 -4.44
C GLY A 146 -47.13 -13.98 -4.21
N GLU A 147 -47.85 -15.08 -4.49
CA GLU A 147 -49.29 -15.14 -4.26
C GLU A 147 -49.63 -15.10 -2.75
N GLU A 148 -48.84 -15.78 -1.91
CA GLU A 148 -49.00 -15.75 -0.45
C GLU A 148 -48.71 -14.35 0.11
N HIS A 149 -47.64 -13.72 -0.35
CA HIS A 149 -47.31 -12.33 -0.04
C HIS A 149 -48.49 -11.39 -0.38
N MET A 150 -49.07 -11.53 -1.57
CA MET A 150 -50.20 -10.68 -1.98
C MET A 150 -51.45 -10.87 -1.12
N LYS A 151 -51.70 -12.09 -0.61
CA LYS A 151 -52.86 -12.39 0.24
C LYS A 151 -52.69 -11.93 1.69
N THR A 152 -51.47 -12.04 2.21
CA THR A 152 -51.19 -11.87 3.65
C THR A 152 -50.51 -10.55 3.98
N GLY A 153 -49.78 -9.96 3.04
CA GLY A 153 -48.89 -8.83 3.26
C GLY A 153 -47.56 -9.20 3.94
N ALA A 154 -47.27 -10.49 4.16
CA ALA A 154 -46.02 -10.95 4.77
C ALA A 154 -44.82 -10.72 3.85
N LEU A 155 -43.68 -10.23 4.34
CA LEU A 155 -42.50 -9.97 3.52
C LEU A 155 -41.80 -11.27 3.13
N ILE A 156 -41.36 -11.37 1.86
CA ILE A 156 -40.56 -12.50 1.38
C ILE A 156 -39.09 -12.21 1.71
N VAL A 157 -38.53 -12.88 2.70
CA VAL A 157 -37.11 -12.71 3.07
C VAL A 157 -36.33 -13.94 2.63
N TYR A 158 -35.22 -13.73 1.93
CA TYR A 158 -34.38 -14.81 1.41
C TYR A 158 -32.92 -14.37 1.27
N THR A 159 -32.03 -15.32 1.01
CA THR A 159 -30.58 -15.09 0.85
C THR A 159 -30.05 -15.77 -0.42
N SER A 160 -28.74 -15.66 -0.67
CA SER A 160 -28.01 -16.36 -1.73
C SER A 160 -26.73 -17.01 -1.16
N ALA A 161 -25.80 -17.44 -2.03
CA ALA A 161 -24.48 -17.88 -1.61
C ALA A 161 -23.69 -16.73 -0.94
N ASP A 162 -23.80 -15.52 -1.51
CA ASP A 162 -23.19 -14.30 -0.95
C ASP A 162 -23.75 -13.90 0.42
N SER A 163 -22.99 -13.06 1.12
CA SER A 163 -23.41 -12.39 2.35
C SER A 163 -24.44 -11.28 2.08
N VAL A 164 -25.70 -11.67 1.85
CA VAL A 164 -26.80 -10.73 1.60
C VAL A 164 -28.09 -11.11 2.33
N LEU A 165 -28.94 -10.12 2.61
CA LEU A 165 -30.33 -10.31 3.00
C LEU A 165 -31.23 -9.62 1.98
N GLN A 166 -32.15 -10.35 1.36
CA GLN A 166 -33.02 -9.82 0.32
C GLN A 166 -34.46 -9.79 0.80
N ILE A 167 -35.16 -8.68 0.58
CA ILE A 167 -36.58 -8.51 0.92
C ILE A 167 -37.34 -8.26 -0.38
N ALA A 168 -38.20 -9.20 -0.78
CA ALA A 168 -39.08 -9.05 -1.92
C ALA A 168 -40.51 -8.73 -1.48
N ALA A 169 -41.14 -7.78 -2.18
CA ALA A 169 -42.52 -7.40 -1.95
C ALA A 169 -43.18 -6.90 -3.24
N HIS A 170 -44.46 -7.21 -3.41
CA HIS A 170 -45.28 -6.76 -4.52
C HIS A 170 -45.64 -5.29 -4.31
N GLU A 171 -45.45 -4.45 -5.33
CA GLU A 171 -45.55 -3.00 -5.17
C GLU A 171 -46.97 -2.50 -4.83
N ASP A 172 -48.01 -3.20 -5.28
CA ASP A 172 -49.40 -2.88 -4.90
C ASP A 172 -49.74 -3.22 -3.43
N VAL A 173 -48.89 -3.99 -2.75
CA VAL A 173 -49.10 -4.47 -1.37
C VAL A 173 -48.18 -3.74 -0.39
N VAL A 174 -46.93 -3.54 -0.80
CA VAL A 174 -45.93 -2.76 -0.10
C VAL A 174 -45.36 -1.74 -1.08
N PRO A 175 -45.74 -0.45 -0.97
CA PRO A 175 -45.14 0.60 -1.77
C PRO A 175 -43.61 0.59 -1.66
N VAL A 176 -42.94 0.91 -2.74
CA VAL A 176 -41.46 0.79 -2.84
C VAL A 176 -40.72 1.57 -1.74
N GLU A 177 -41.19 2.76 -1.38
CA GLU A 177 -40.58 3.55 -0.28
C GLU A 177 -40.75 2.88 1.09
N GLU A 178 -41.85 2.16 1.30
CA GLU A 178 -42.06 1.37 2.53
C GLU A 178 -41.13 0.16 2.55
N LEU A 179 -40.95 -0.52 1.41
CA LEU A 179 -39.96 -1.59 1.25
C LEU A 179 -38.54 -1.09 1.55
N TYR A 180 -38.17 0.10 1.08
CA TYR A 180 -36.89 0.73 1.42
C TYR A 180 -36.78 1.01 2.93
N GLY A 181 -37.87 1.43 3.58
CA GLY A 181 -37.95 1.55 5.03
C GLY A 181 -37.65 0.22 5.75
N TYR A 182 -38.25 -0.87 5.28
CA TYR A 182 -37.99 -2.21 5.83
C TYR A 182 -36.56 -2.69 5.61
N CYS A 183 -35.97 -2.40 4.45
CA CYS A 183 -34.57 -2.72 4.22
C CYS A 183 -33.62 -1.90 5.12
N LYS A 184 -33.93 -0.65 5.45
CA LYS A 184 -33.17 0.14 6.44
C LYS A 184 -33.27 -0.47 7.84
N ILE A 185 -34.47 -0.89 8.26
CA ILE A 185 -34.68 -1.62 9.51
C ILE A 185 -33.85 -2.90 9.53
N ALA A 186 -33.92 -3.70 8.47
CA ALA A 186 -33.12 -4.92 8.34
C ALA A 186 -31.62 -4.60 8.39
N ARG A 187 -31.17 -3.53 7.74
CA ARG A 187 -29.77 -3.11 7.82
C ARG A 187 -29.33 -2.77 9.24
N ASP A 188 -30.21 -2.14 10.01
CA ASP A 188 -29.97 -1.79 11.40
C ASP A 188 -29.94 -3.00 12.35
N ILE A 189 -30.70 -4.05 12.04
CA ILE A 189 -30.69 -5.34 12.75
C ILE A 189 -29.41 -6.12 12.42
N MET A 190 -29.05 -6.16 11.13
CA MET A 190 -27.93 -6.94 10.62
C MET A 190 -26.59 -6.25 10.92
N LYS A 191 -26.16 -6.33 12.19
CA LYS A 191 -24.91 -5.77 12.74
C LYS A 191 -24.11 -6.85 13.50
N GLY A 192 -22.88 -6.53 13.89
CA GLY A 192 -22.03 -7.45 14.66
C GLY A 192 -21.75 -8.75 13.90
N GLU A 193 -22.04 -9.89 14.52
CA GLU A 193 -21.87 -11.21 13.88
C GLU A 193 -22.86 -11.48 12.74
N HIS A 194 -23.96 -10.71 12.66
CA HIS A 194 -24.95 -10.79 11.58
C HIS A 194 -24.78 -9.71 10.52
N ALA A 195 -23.64 -9.01 10.48
CA ALA A 195 -23.41 -7.92 9.55
C ALA A 195 -23.22 -8.41 8.10
N VAL A 196 -24.32 -8.74 7.41
CA VAL A 196 -24.26 -9.09 5.98
C VAL A 196 -23.69 -7.95 5.16
N GLY A 197 -23.01 -8.24 4.06
CA GLY A 197 -22.45 -7.23 3.16
C GLY A 197 -23.52 -6.28 2.62
N ARG A 198 -24.68 -6.80 2.19
CA ARG A 198 -25.78 -5.98 1.65
C ARG A 198 -27.17 -6.44 2.09
N VAL A 199 -28.05 -5.48 2.36
CA VAL A 199 -29.49 -5.70 2.39
C VAL A 199 -30.10 -5.21 1.07
N ILE A 200 -30.91 -6.00 0.38
CA ILE A 200 -31.38 -5.69 -0.97
C ILE A 200 -32.90 -5.66 -1.03
N ALA A 201 -33.46 -4.52 -1.46
CA ALA A 201 -34.86 -4.38 -1.82
C ALA A 201 -35.13 -5.00 -3.19
N ARG A 202 -36.11 -5.90 -3.27
CA ARG A 202 -36.51 -6.63 -4.48
C ARG A 202 -37.99 -6.42 -4.78
N PRO A 203 -38.40 -5.20 -5.17
CA PRO A 203 -39.77 -4.97 -5.57
C PRO A 203 -40.13 -5.78 -6.84
N PHE A 204 -41.37 -6.25 -6.89
CA PHE A 204 -41.91 -6.96 -8.05
C PHE A 204 -43.37 -6.55 -8.34
N GLU A 205 -43.81 -6.80 -9.56
CA GLU A 205 -45.15 -6.51 -10.05
C GLU A 205 -45.72 -7.72 -10.80
N GLY A 206 -47.01 -7.68 -11.12
CA GLY A 206 -47.69 -8.68 -11.93
C GLY A 206 -48.83 -9.38 -11.20
N VAL A 207 -49.11 -10.62 -11.58
CA VAL A 207 -50.20 -11.42 -11.02
C VAL A 207 -49.72 -12.84 -10.73
N PRO A 208 -50.40 -13.62 -9.86
CA PRO A 208 -50.03 -15.02 -9.63
C PRO A 208 -49.81 -15.80 -10.92
N GLY A 209 -48.65 -16.45 -11.02
CA GLY A 209 -48.21 -17.17 -12.23
C GLY A 209 -47.44 -16.32 -13.26
N ASN A 210 -47.40 -14.99 -13.12
CA ASN A 210 -46.65 -14.09 -14.00
C ASN A 210 -46.13 -12.85 -13.24
N PHE A 211 -45.19 -13.05 -12.32
CA PHE A 211 -44.51 -11.98 -11.58
C PHE A 211 -43.21 -11.56 -12.26
N THR A 212 -42.90 -10.27 -12.21
CA THR A 212 -41.67 -9.69 -12.76
C THR A 212 -41.02 -8.75 -11.75
N ARG A 213 -39.71 -8.88 -11.52
CA ARG A 213 -38.96 -7.91 -10.69
C ARG A 213 -38.86 -6.58 -11.41
N THR A 214 -39.03 -5.49 -10.67
CA THR A 214 -38.99 -4.15 -11.23
C THR A 214 -37.55 -3.60 -11.19
N PRO A 215 -37.21 -2.57 -11.99
CA PRO A 215 -35.89 -1.95 -11.96
C PRO A 215 -35.64 -1.12 -10.68
N ARG A 216 -36.64 -0.99 -9.78
CA ARG A 216 -36.56 -0.22 -8.53
C ARG A 216 -35.81 -0.97 -7.41
N ARG A 217 -34.92 -1.88 -7.77
CA ARG A 217 -33.97 -2.52 -6.84
C ARG A 217 -33.15 -1.45 -6.13
N HIS A 218 -32.94 -1.62 -4.83
CA HIS A 218 -32.03 -0.78 -4.06
C HIS A 218 -31.21 -1.62 -3.09
N ASP A 219 -29.91 -1.33 -2.99
CA ASP A 219 -28.97 -2.08 -2.16
C ASP A 219 -28.50 -1.18 -1.01
N PHE A 220 -28.56 -1.69 0.21
CA PHE A 220 -28.12 -1.06 1.45
C PHE A 220 -26.86 -1.77 1.95
N SER A 221 -25.71 -1.29 1.49
CA SER A 221 -24.41 -1.88 1.80
C SER A 221 -23.94 -1.56 3.21
N LEU A 222 -23.09 -2.42 3.73
CA LEU A 222 -22.33 -2.16 4.96
C LEU A 222 -21.34 -1.01 4.72
N GLU A 223 -21.19 -0.12 5.69
CA GLU A 223 -20.13 0.91 5.65
C GLU A 223 -18.79 0.31 6.09
N ALA A 224 -17.70 0.78 5.47
CA ALA A 224 -16.37 0.40 5.89
C ALA A 224 -16.13 0.78 7.38
N PRO A 225 -15.50 -0.09 8.19
CA PRO A 225 -15.37 0.11 9.64
C PRO A 225 -14.36 1.20 10.03
N ALA A 226 -13.55 1.68 9.09
CA ALA A 226 -12.52 2.70 9.30
C ALA A 226 -12.45 3.67 8.10
N ALA A 227 -11.65 4.73 8.24
CA ALA A 227 -11.40 5.66 7.13
C ALA A 227 -10.70 4.95 5.97
N THR A 228 -11.19 5.18 4.76
CA THR A 228 -10.67 4.58 3.53
C THR A 228 -9.86 5.60 2.72
N LEU A 229 -9.09 5.16 1.72
CA LEU A 229 -8.42 6.05 0.77
C LEU A 229 -9.38 7.11 0.18
N PRO A 230 -10.59 6.77 -0.33
CA PRO A 230 -11.62 7.74 -0.69
C PRO A 230 -11.90 8.81 0.38
N ASP A 231 -12.03 8.44 1.66
CA ASP A 231 -12.26 9.40 2.74
C ASP A 231 -11.08 10.38 2.89
N ILE A 232 -9.86 9.86 2.83
CA ILE A 232 -8.63 10.63 3.01
C ILE A 232 -8.44 11.61 1.84
N VAL A 233 -8.60 11.14 0.61
CA VAL A 233 -8.50 11.97 -0.61
C VAL A 233 -9.56 13.07 -0.60
N LYS A 234 -10.82 12.73 -0.28
CA LYS A 234 -11.89 13.71 -0.15
C LYS A 234 -11.63 14.73 0.97
N ALA A 235 -11.12 14.28 2.12
CA ALA A 235 -10.79 15.17 3.24
C ALA A 235 -9.64 16.15 2.90
N ALA A 236 -8.74 15.77 2.00
CA ALA A 236 -7.71 16.65 1.44
C ALA A 236 -8.26 17.68 0.43
N GLY A 237 -9.56 17.66 0.13
CA GLY A 237 -10.20 18.58 -0.81
C GLY A 237 -10.04 18.17 -2.28
N LEU A 238 -9.66 16.92 -2.55
CA LEU A 238 -9.52 16.37 -3.90
C LEU A 238 -10.79 15.65 -4.35
N ASP A 239 -10.95 15.50 -5.66
CA ASP A 239 -12.04 14.76 -6.27
C ASP A 239 -11.90 13.26 -5.99
N VAL A 240 -13.02 12.62 -5.70
CA VAL A 240 -13.15 11.16 -5.64
C VAL A 240 -14.35 10.76 -6.50
N ILE A 241 -14.05 10.23 -7.68
CA ILE A 241 -15.02 9.92 -8.72
C ILE A 241 -15.16 8.40 -8.77
N SER A 242 -16.35 7.88 -8.48
CA SER A 242 -16.66 6.45 -8.66
C SER A 242 -17.27 6.17 -10.03
N VAL A 243 -16.88 5.05 -10.63
CA VAL A 243 -17.49 4.46 -11.82
C VAL A 243 -17.90 3.02 -11.53
N GLY A 244 -19.10 2.65 -11.94
CA GLY A 244 -19.66 1.31 -11.70
C GLY A 244 -20.05 1.10 -10.26
N LYS A 245 -19.64 -0.03 -9.67
CA LYS A 245 -20.08 -0.51 -8.35
C LYS A 245 -19.36 0.10 -7.15
N ILE A 246 -18.34 0.92 -7.36
CA ILE A 246 -17.54 1.52 -6.28
C ILE A 246 -18.43 2.24 -5.25
N ASN A 247 -19.38 3.08 -5.69
CA ASN A 247 -20.28 3.76 -4.74
C ASN A 247 -21.03 2.77 -3.83
N ASP A 248 -21.53 1.68 -4.40
CA ASP A 248 -22.29 0.67 -3.66
C ASP A 248 -21.38 -0.10 -2.69
N LEU A 249 -20.16 -0.44 -3.10
CA LEU A 249 -19.17 -1.17 -2.28
C LEU A 249 -18.68 -0.37 -1.06
N PHE A 250 -18.73 0.96 -1.15
CA PHE A 250 -18.40 1.86 -0.05
C PHE A 250 -19.64 2.49 0.61
N ALA A 251 -20.86 2.05 0.29
CA ALA A 251 -22.11 2.64 0.80
C ALA A 251 -22.18 4.18 0.63
N GLY A 252 -21.61 4.71 -0.46
CA GLY A 252 -21.53 6.14 -0.76
C GLY A 252 -20.46 6.92 0.01
N ARG A 253 -19.74 6.27 0.91
CA ARG A 253 -18.69 6.87 1.73
C ARG A 253 -17.49 7.30 0.88
N GLY A 254 -16.88 8.43 1.24
CA GLY A 254 -15.69 8.96 0.56
C GLY A 254 -15.90 9.51 -0.87
N MET A 255 -17.07 9.32 -1.48
CA MET A 255 -17.31 9.78 -2.85
C MET A 255 -17.63 11.27 -2.93
N THR A 256 -17.15 11.93 -3.99
CA THR A 256 -17.54 13.30 -4.39
C THR A 256 -18.48 13.28 -5.60
N LYS A 257 -18.33 12.27 -6.47
CA LYS A 257 -19.14 12.07 -7.66
C LYS A 257 -19.33 10.58 -7.94
N THR A 258 -20.52 10.21 -8.40
CA THR A 258 -20.92 8.81 -8.61
C THR A 258 -21.43 8.60 -10.03
N ASN A 259 -20.95 7.55 -10.69
CA ASN A 259 -21.31 7.21 -12.07
C ASN A 259 -21.66 5.71 -12.15
N PRO A 260 -22.88 5.30 -11.76
CA PRO A 260 -23.28 3.91 -11.87
C PRO A 260 -23.31 3.47 -13.33
N THR A 261 -23.07 2.18 -13.57
CA THR A 261 -23.04 1.58 -14.91
C THR A 261 -23.81 0.26 -14.94
N SER A 262 -24.29 -0.09 -16.12
CA SER A 262 -25.04 -1.33 -16.39
C SER A 262 -24.15 -2.54 -16.72
N GLY A 263 -22.84 -2.33 -16.92
CA GLY A 263 -21.85 -3.35 -17.25
C GLY A 263 -20.53 -2.75 -17.73
N ASN A 264 -19.63 -3.61 -18.21
CA ASN A 264 -18.25 -3.27 -18.56
C ASN A 264 -18.16 -2.31 -19.75
N THR A 265 -18.93 -2.52 -20.83
CA THR A 265 -18.91 -1.62 -22.00
C THR A 265 -19.23 -0.17 -21.62
N GLU A 266 -20.22 0.04 -20.75
CA GLU A 266 -20.56 1.38 -20.24
C GLU A 266 -19.49 1.90 -19.26
N GLY A 267 -18.96 1.03 -18.40
CA GLY A 267 -17.84 1.34 -17.49
C GLY A 267 -16.58 1.80 -18.23
N ILE A 268 -16.19 1.08 -19.28
CA ILE A 268 -15.06 1.40 -20.17
C ILE A 268 -15.29 2.73 -20.87
N LYS A 269 -16.51 2.98 -21.39
CA LYS A 269 -16.85 4.28 -21.97
C LYS A 269 -16.69 5.40 -20.95
N LYS A 270 -17.18 5.20 -19.72
CA LYS A 270 -17.04 6.19 -18.63
C LYS A 270 -15.59 6.40 -18.22
N MET A 271 -14.80 5.33 -18.15
CA MET A 271 -13.36 5.39 -17.92
C MET A 271 -12.69 6.31 -18.94
N LEU A 272 -12.88 6.05 -20.24
CA LEU A 272 -12.31 6.89 -21.31
C LEU A 272 -12.85 8.33 -21.30
N GLU A 273 -14.14 8.54 -20.97
CA GLU A 273 -14.72 9.87 -20.77
C GLU A 273 -14.04 10.65 -19.62
N TYR A 274 -13.55 9.98 -18.58
CA TYR A 274 -12.88 10.64 -17.45
C TYR A 274 -11.41 10.91 -17.69
N VAL A 275 -10.76 10.13 -18.56
CA VAL A 275 -9.38 10.43 -19.00
C VAL A 275 -9.31 11.78 -19.73
N ASP A 276 -10.34 12.11 -20.51
CA ASP A 276 -10.47 13.39 -21.24
C ASP A 276 -10.96 14.57 -20.37
N LYS A 277 -11.35 14.31 -19.10
CA LYS A 277 -11.87 15.36 -18.20
C LYS A 277 -10.80 15.88 -17.27
N ASP A 278 -10.80 17.19 -17.07
CA ASP A 278 -10.00 17.81 -16.02
C ASP A 278 -10.61 17.53 -14.64
N PHE A 279 -9.81 16.98 -13.73
CA PHE A 279 -10.09 16.82 -12.31
C PHE A 279 -8.77 16.69 -11.56
N ASN A 280 -8.79 16.75 -10.23
CA ASN A 280 -7.62 16.54 -9.39
C ASN A 280 -7.97 15.61 -8.24
N GLY A 281 -7.43 14.40 -8.24
CA GLY A 281 -7.75 13.36 -7.26
C GLY A 281 -7.86 11.95 -7.85
N LEU A 282 -8.79 11.16 -7.31
CA LEU A 282 -8.95 9.73 -7.58
C LEU A 282 -10.17 9.45 -8.46
N CYS A 283 -9.97 8.74 -9.56
CA CYS A 283 -11.03 8.08 -10.33
C CYS A 283 -10.97 6.57 -10.08
N TYR A 284 -11.91 6.06 -9.29
CA TYR A 284 -11.98 4.66 -8.87
C TYR A 284 -13.08 3.94 -9.67
N ILE A 285 -12.68 2.94 -10.45
CA ILE A 285 -13.50 2.29 -11.47
C ILE A 285 -13.60 0.79 -11.15
N ASN A 286 -14.83 0.26 -11.15
CA ASN A 286 -15.08 -1.18 -11.08
C ASN A 286 -15.71 -1.69 -12.39
N LEU A 287 -15.09 -2.68 -13.02
CA LEU A 287 -15.60 -3.40 -14.18
C LEU A 287 -16.11 -4.78 -13.75
N VAL A 288 -17.41 -4.85 -13.43
CA VAL A 288 -18.04 -5.97 -12.70
C VAL A 288 -18.47 -7.17 -13.56
N ASP A 289 -18.52 -7.05 -14.89
CA ASP A 289 -19.07 -8.14 -15.72
C ASP A 289 -18.20 -9.40 -15.71
N PHE A 290 -16.89 -9.24 -15.53
CA PHE A 290 -15.93 -10.32 -15.32
C PHE A 290 -16.42 -11.32 -14.28
N ASP A 291 -16.86 -10.81 -13.14
CA ASP A 291 -17.44 -11.59 -12.05
C ASP A 291 -18.89 -12.05 -12.36
N MET A 292 -19.83 -11.11 -12.49
CA MET A 292 -21.26 -11.45 -12.46
C MET A 292 -21.78 -12.16 -13.71
N LYS A 293 -21.15 -11.91 -14.87
CA LYS A 293 -21.60 -12.47 -16.16
C LYS A 293 -20.77 -13.66 -16.59
N TYR A 294 -19.51 -13.77 -16.17
CA TYR A 294 -18.60 -14.79 -16.70
C TYR A 294 -18.04 -15.72 -15.63
N GLY A 295 -17.42 -15.18 -14.57
CA GLY A 295 -16.84 -15.95 -13.46
C GLY A 295 -17.87 -16.87 -12.80
N HIS A 296 -18.88 -16.31 -12.13
CA HIS A 296 -19.95 -17.09 -11.48
C HIS A 296 -20.75 -18.01 -12.41
N ARG A 297 -20.67 -17.79 -13.73
CA ARG A 297 -21.38 -18.57 -14.75
C ARG A 297 -20.49 -19.61 -15.44
N ASN A 298 -19.23 -19.71 -15.03
CA ASN A 298 -18.22 -20.59 -15.60
C ASN A 298 -18.12 -20.45 -17.14
N ASP A 299 -18.20 -19.21 -17.63
CA ASP A 299 -18.14 -18.86 -19.04
C ASP A 299 -16.74 -18.35 -19.42
N ILE A 300 -15.84 -19.29 -19.73
CA ILE A 300 -14.45 -18.99 -20.12
C ILE A 300 -14.40 -18.13 -21.40
N GLU A 301 -15.26 -18.43 -22.38
CA GLU A 301 -15.32 -17.70 -23.66
C GLU A 301 -15.71 -16.24 -23.45
N GLY A 302 -16.79 -16.02 -22.70
CA GLY A 302 -17.28 -14.68 -22.38
C GLY A 302 -16.26 -13.87 -21.58
N TYR A 303 -15.59 -14.51 -20.61
CA TYR A 303 -14.54 -13.85 -19.82
C TYR A 303 -13.38 -13.41 -20.73
N ASN A 304 -12.87 -14.31 -21.57
CA ASN A 304 -11.77 -13.98 -22.49
C ASN A 304 -12.12 -12.84 -23.46
N LYS A 305 -13.32 -12.86 -24.05
CA LYS A 305 -13.79 -11.78 -24.93
C LYS A 305 -13.93 -10.44 -24.21
N ALA A 306 -14.45 -10.44 -22.99
CA ALA A 306 -14.54 -9.22 -22.18
C ALA A 306 -13.14 -8.68 -21.81
N MET A 307 -12.16 -9.55 -21.58
CA MET A 307 -10.77 -9.15 -21.34
C MET A 307 -10.15 -8.49 -22.58
N HIS A 308 -10.45 -8.97 -23.79
CA HIS A 308 -10.02 -8.31 -25.03
C HIS A 308 -10.68 -6.94 -25.24
N GLU A 309 -11.97 -6.79 -24.91
CA GLU A 309 -12.65 -5.48 -24.94
C GLU A 309 -11.95 -4.48 -24.00
N PHE A 310 -11.57 -4.93 -22.80
CA PHE A 310 -10.81 -4.12 -21.86
C PHE A 310 -9.38 -3.84 -22.36
N ASP A 311 -8.66 -4.82 -22.89
CA ASP A 311 -7.30 -4.65 -23.41
C ASP A 311 -7.23 -3.58 -24.51
N GLU A 312 -8.20 -3.57 -25.44
CA GLU A 312 -8.29 -2.54 -26.47
C GLU A 312 -8.52 -1.14 -25.86
N ALA A 313 -9.39 -1.05 -24.85
CA ALA A 313 -9.65 0.20 -24.15
C ALA A 313 -8.47 0.68 -23.31
N LEU A 314 -7.71 -0.24 -22.72
CA LEU A 314 -6.49 0.05 -21.97
C LEU A 314 -5.45 0.70 -22.88
N GLY A 315 -5.26 0.20 -24.10
CA GLY A 315 -4.37 0.82 -25.09
C GLY A 315 -4.78 2.26 -25.42
N LYS A 316 -6.09 2.51 -25.61
CA LYS A 316 -6.62 3.87 -25.83
C LYS A 316 -6.38 4.77 -24.61
N MET A 317 -6.66 4.27 -23.40
CA MET A 317 -6.45 5.00 -22.17
C MET A 317 -4.98 5.40 -21.98
N ILE A 318 -4.04 4.47 -22.13
CA ILE A 318 -2.59 4.73 -22.01
C ILE A 318 -2.17 5.85 -22.95
N SER A 319 -2.67 5.87 -24.20
CA SER A 319 -2.33 6.90 -25.18
C SER A 319 -2.86 8.31 -24.85
N LEU A 320 -3.82 8.41 -23.92
CA LEU A 320 -4.49 9.65 -23.54
C LEU A 320 -4.06 10.16 -22.15
N LEU A 321 -3.24 9.41 -21.41
CA LEU A 321 -2.74 9.84 -20.11
C LEU A 321 -1.77 11.02 -20.26
N TYR A 322 -1.89 12.00 -19.36
CA TYR A 322 -0.94 13.08 -19.21
C TYR A 322 0.27 12.64 -18.37
N PRO A 323 1.41 13.36 -18.45
CA PRO A 323 2.61 13.03 -17.68
C PRO A 323 2.42 13.01 -16.16
N ASP A 324 1.46 13.78 -15.65
CA ASP A 324 1.09 13.87 -14.23
C ASP A 324 -0.08 12.96 -13.85
N ASP A 325 -0.40 11.96 -14.67
CA ASP A 325 -1.36 10.91 -14.32
C ASP A 325 -0.67 9.65 -13.81
N LEU A 326 -1.41 8.87 -13.03
CA LEU A 326 -1.06 7.50 -12.67
C LEU A 326 -2.25 6.57 -12.97
N LEU A 327 -1.98 5.47 -13.66
CA LEU A 327 -2.92 4.38 -13.90
C LEU A 327 -2.49 3.17 -13.07
N ILE A 328 -3.43 2.61 -12.30
CA ILE A 328 -3.29 1.36 -11.57
C ILE A 328 -4.40 0.42 -12.06
N VAL A 329 -4.03 -0.76 -12.57
CA VAL A 329 -4.96 -1.84 -12.95
C VAL A 329 -4.75 -3.02 -12.02
N THR A 330 -5.83 -3.52 -11.42
CA THR A 330 -5.80 -4.63 -10.46
C THR A 330 -7.12 -5.39 -10.44
N ALA A 331 -7.29 -6.32 -9.49
CA ALA A 331 -8.53 -7.03 -9.19
C ALA A 331 -8.72 -7.09 -7.65
N ASP A 332 -9.85 -7.63 -7.21
CA ASP A 332 -10.26 -7.73 -5.81
C ASP A 332 -10.34 -9.16 -5.27
N HIS A 333 -10.39 -10.14 -6.15
CA HIS A 333 -10.28 -11.57 -5.85
C HIS A 333 -10.13 -12.35 -7.17
N GLY A 334 -10.19 -13.68 -7.12
CA GLY A 334 -10.42 -14.53 -8.29
C GLY A 334 -11.89 -14.94 -8.43
N CYS A 335 -12.27 -15.40 -9.61
CA CYS A 335 -13.46 -16.24 -9.81
C CYS A 335 -13.19 -17.13 -11.03
N ASP A 336 -12.50 -18.26 -10.79
CA ASP A 336 -12.01 -19.12 -11.86
C ASP A 336 -13.17 -19.86 -12.58
N PRO A 337 -13.50 -19.49 -13.84
CA PRO A 337 -14.60 -20.07 -14.59
C PRO A 337 -14.33 -21.51 -15.08
N SER A 338 -13.14 -22.06 -14.83
CA SER A 338 -12.76 -23.42 -15.21
C SER A 338 -12.95 -24.45 -14.09
N THR A 339 -13.41 -24.03 -12.90
CA THR A 339 -13.71 -24.91 -11.77
C THR A 339 -15.20 -25.29 -11.71
N GLU A 340 -15.55 -26.29 -10.90
CA GLU A 340 -16.96 -26.64 -10.62
C GLU A 340 -17.63 -25.62 -9.67
N SER A 341 -16.83 -24.79 -8.99
CA SER A 341 -17.34 -23.75 -8.10
C SER A 341 -18.12 -22.71 -8.90
N THR A 342 -19.09 -22.09 -8.25
CA THR A 342 -19.77 -20.88 -8.74
C THR A 342 -19.63 -19.73 -7.73
N ASP A 343 -18.68 -19.87 -6.80
CA ASP A 343 -18.29 -18.86 -5.80
C ASP A 343 -16.96 -18.22 -6.23
N HIS A 344 -16.56 -17.14 -5.57
CA HIS A 344 -15.25 -16.53 -5.78
C HIS A 344 -14.11 -17.51 -5.41
N SER A 345 -12.92 -17.28 -5.96
CA SER A 345 -11.70 -18.02 -5.63
C SER A 345 -10.68 -17.13 -4.92
N ARG A 346 -10.07 -17.67 -3.85
CA ARG A 346 -8.98 -17.03 -3.11
C ARG A 346 -7.68 -17.06 -3.91
N GLU A 347 -7.47 -16.03 -4.72
CA GLU A 347 -6.32 -15.86 -5.62
C GLU A 347 -5.50 -14.61 -5.27
N THR A 348 -4.25 -14.59 -5.74
CA THR A 348 -3.52 -13.33 -5.91
C THR A 348 -4.08 -12.57 -7.11
N VAL A 349 -3.97 -11.25 -7.07
CA VAL A 349 -4.44 -10.34 -8.13
C VAL A 349 -3.25 -9.61 -8.76
N PRO A 350 -3.33 -9.21 -10.03
CA PRO A 350 -2.28 -8.44 -10.66
C PRO A 350 -2.26 -7.03 -10.08
N VAL A 351 -1.09 -6.39 -10.06
CA VAL A 351 -0.98 -4.94 -9.93
C VAL A 351 -0.11 -4.44 -11.07
N LEU A 352 -0.70 -3.63 -11.95
CA LEU A 352 -0.05 -3.08 -13.13
C LEU A 352 -0.13 -1.56 -13.08
N ILE A 353 1.00 -0.87 -13.14
CA ILE A 353 1.09 0.56 -12.86
C ILE A 353 1.86 1.27 -13.97
N TYR A 354 1.27 2.35 -14.50
CA TYR A 354 1.92 3.20 -15.50
C TYR A 354 1.63 4.68 -15.23
N GLY A 355 2.64 5.54 -15.39
CA GLY A 355 2.51 6.98 -15.20
C GLY A 355 3.60 7.59 -14.32
N GLU A 356 3.28 8.71 -13.67
CA GLU A 356 4.18 9.47 -12.78
C GLU A 356 4.87 8.56 -11.75
N GLY A 357 6.20 8.54 -11.75
CA GLY A 357 7.02 7.72 -10.84
C GLY A 357 7.15 6.23 -11.20
N HIS A 358 6.37 5.73 -12.16
CA HIS A 358 6.31 4.31 -12.54
C HIS A 358 6.55 4.06 -14.03
N ASN A 359 7.05 5.05 -14.77
CA ASN A 359 7.33 4.95 -16.21
C ASN A 359 8.64 4.20 -16.55
N VAL A 360 9.41 3.81 -15.53
CA VAL A 360 10.54 2.88 -15.65
C VAL A 360 10.05 1.50 -15.20
N PRO A 361 10.16 0.47 -16.04
CA PRO A 361 9.73 -0.87 -15.70
C PRO A 361 10.37 -1.40 -14.42
N HIS A 362 9.54 -1.91 -13.52
CA HIS A 362 10.00 -2.45 -12.24
C HIS A 362 9.10 -3.60 -11.80
N ASN A 363 9.69 -4.80 -11.68
CA ASN A 363 9.01 -5.94 -11.07
C ASN A 363 8.98 -5.76 -9.55
N MET A 364 7.80 -5.50 -9.00
CA MET A 364 7.52 -5.34 -7.57
C MET A 364 7.48 -6.69 -6.82
N GLY A 365 7.53 -7.81 -7.54
CA GLY A 365 7.45 -9.15 -6.99
C GLY A 365 6.06 -9.46 -6.43
N THR A 366 6.04 -10.13 -5.27
CA THR A 366 4.80 -10.50 -4.57
C THR A 366 4.61 -9.61 -3.34
N LEU A 367 3.57 -8.79 -3.36
CA LEU A 367 3.18 -7.91 -2.26
C LEU A 367 2.17 -8.60 -1.34
N ALA A 368 2.25 -8.28 -0.05
CA ALA A 368 1.34 -8.80 0.96
C ALA A 368 0.35 -7.72 1.39
N GLY A 369 -0.91 -7.85 0.95
CA GLY A 369 -2.02 -6.97 1.28
C GLY A 369 -2.36 -6.01 0.16
N PHE A 370 -3.65 -5.96 -0.21
CA PHE A 370 -4.17 -5.01 -1.19
C PHE A 370 -4.02 -3.56 -0.73
N THR A 371 -3.74 -3.31 0.55
CA THR A 371 -3.42 -1.99 1.09
C THR A 371 -2.27 -1.29 0.36
N HIS A 372 -1.37 -2.03 -0.29
CA HIS A 372 -0.32 -1.43 -1.13
C HIS A 372 -0.91 -0.60 -2.30
N VAL A 373 -2.09 -0.97 -2.81
CA VAL A 373 -2.80 -0.16 -3.81
C VAL A 373 -3.21 1.20 -3.23
N ALA A 374 -3.71 1.20 -1.98
CA ALA A 374 -4.01 2.44 -1.27
C ALA A 374 -2.76 3.28 -1.03
N ASP A 375 -1.67 2.66 -0.60
CA ASP A 375 -0.41 3.35 -0.32
C ASP A 375 0.16 4.01 -1.58
N ILE A 376 0.19 3.31 -2.71
CA ILE A 376 0.64 3.84 -4.00
C ILE A 376 -0.23 5.03 -4.44
N ALA A 377 -1.56 4.89 -4.39
CA ALA A 377 -2.47 5.96 -4.78
C ALA A 377 -2.39 7.17 -3.83
N PHE A 378 -2.23 6.92 -2.52
CA PHE A 378 -2.01 7.94 -1.51
C PHE A 378 -0.70 8.69 -1.76
N ASP A 379 0.40 7.97 -1.98
CA ASP A 379 1.70 8.59 -2.23
C ASP A 379 1.69 9.42 -3.51
N ALA A 380 1.04 8.93 -4.56
CA ALA A 380 0.91 9.65 -5.82
C ALA A 380 0.17 10.98 -5.66
N LEU A 381 -0.95 11.00 -4.93
CA LEU A 381 -1.84 12.18 -4.80
C LEU A 381 -1.45 13.13 -3.66
N LEU A 382 -0.98 12.59 -2.54
CA LEU A 382 -0.93 13.27 -1.25
C LEU A 382 0.46 13.27 -0.61
N ALA A 383 1.35 12.34 -0.97
CA ALA A 383 2.72 12.42 -0.46
C ALA A 383 3.45 13.56 -1.17
N ALA A 384 3.52 14.70 -0.49
CA ALA A 384 4.34 15.80 -0.93
C ALA A 384 5.79 15.30 -1.12
N PRO A 385 6.33 15.28 -2.36
CA PRO A 385 7.73 15.01 -2.59
C PRO A 385 8.45 16.11 -1.84
N TYR A 386 9.17 15.71 -0.80
CA TYR A 386 9.99 16.66 -0.09
C TYR A 386 11.12 17.02 -1.05
N LYS A 387 11.00 18.16 -1.70
CA LYS A 387 12.07 18.67 -2.55
C LYS A 387 13.20 19.02 -1.62
N ARG A 388 14.20 18.13 -1.54
CA ARG A 388 15.41 18.38 -0.79
C ARG A 388 16.01 19.70 -1.27
N GLU A 389 15.95 20.71 -0.41
CA GLU A 389 16.40 22.06 -0.75
C GLU A 389 17.93 22.18 -0.76
N PHE A 390 18.63 21.23 -0.13
CA PHE A 390 20.07 21.31 0.06
C PHE A 390 20.76 19.94 0.01
N THR A 391 21.78 19.85 -0.84
CA THR A 391 22.69 18.71 -0.95
C THR A 391 24.12 19.22 -0.74
N PRO A 392 24.75 18.99 0.43
CA PRO A 392 26.12 19.43 0.64
C PRO A 392 27.06 18.65 -0.28
N ALA A 393 27.93 19.36 -0.97
CA ALA A 393 29.01 18.74 -1.73
C ALA A 393 29.96 17.98 -0.78
N VAL A 394 30.66 16.96 -1.30
CA VAL A 394 31.78 16.32 -0.59
C VAL A 394 32.77 17.41 -0.16
N GLY A 395 32.96 17.59 1.15
CA GLY A 395 33.80 18.64 1.72
C GLY A 395 33.07 19.92 2.18
N ALA A 396 31.74 20.00 2.05
CA ALA A 396 30.95 20.99 2.77
C ALA A 396 31.20 20.85 4.29
N ASN A 397 31.11 21.97 5.02
CA ASN A 397 31.49 22.13 6.43
C ASN A 397 33.02 22.14 6.67
N ILE A 398 33.72 23.00 5.93
CA ILE A 398 35.11 23.38 6.20
C ILE A 398 35.16 23.98 7.61
N PRO A 399 35.94 23.41 8.53
CA PRO A 399 36.04 23.93 9.88
C PRO A 399 36.57 25.36 9.91
N ASP A 400 35.91 26.20 10.69
CA ASP A 400 36.39 27.52 11.11
C ASP A 400 37.35 27.32 12.30
N PRO A 401 38.66 27.63 12.15
CA PRO A 401 39.63 27.48 13.23
C PRO A 401 39.28 28.28 14.49
N ASP A 402 38.55 29.39 14.35
CA ASP A 402 38.19 30.29 15.45
C ASP A 402 36.85 29.92 16.10
N ASN A 403 36.11 28.98 15.50
CA ASN A 403 34.82 28.51 16.01
C ASN A 403 34.77 26.98 16.07
N ILE A 404 35.01 26.42 17.26
CA ILE A 404 34.90 24.98 17.52
C ILE A 404 33.55 24.39 17.13
N MET A 405 32.45 25.16 17.20
CA MET A 405 31.13 24.68 16.83
C MET A 405 31.03 24.31 15.35
N SER A 406 31.84 24.90 14.46
CA SER A 406 31.92 24.52 13.04
C SER A 406 32.38 23.07 12.81
N ARG A 407 32.89 22.40 13.86
CA ARG A 407 33.24 20.98 13.90
C ARG A 407 32.22 20.12 14.63
N VAL A 408 31.14 20.70 15.15
CA VAL A 408 30.23 20.03 16.08
C VAL A 408 28.92 19.65 15.38
N ASP A 409 28.58 18.36 15.47
CA ASP A 409 27.27 17.84 15.14
C ASP A 409 26.40 17.96 16.41
N MET A 410 25.54 18.97 16.45
CA MET A 410 24.64 19.19 17.58
C MET A 410 23.55 18.13 17.57
N THR A 411 23.50 17.30 18.61
CA THR A 411 22.72 16.06 18.59
C THR A 411 21.60 16.06 19.62
N ASN A 412 20.39 15.68 19.21
CA ASN A 412 19.32 15.25 20.11
C ASN A 412 18.70 13.95 19.61
N LEU A 413 19.03 12.84 20.28
CA LEU A 413 18.52 11.49 20.01
C LEU A 413 17.76 10.93 21.22
N LYS A 414 17.28 11.78 22.13
CA LYS A 414 16.49 11.32 23.29
C LYS A 414 15.19 10.70 22.78
N VAL A 415 14.81 9.54 23.31
CA VAL A 415 13.52 8.90 22.99
C VAL A 415 12.30 9.75 23.39
N THR A 416 12.52 10.78 24.22
CA THR A 416 11.49 11.73 24.67
C THR A 416 11.56 13.09 23.96
N ALA A 417 12.38 13.24 22.92
CA ALA A 417 12.47 14.51 22.19
C ALA A 417 11.14 14.83 21.48
N THR A 418 10.70 16.07 21.60
CA THR A 418 9.49 16.61 20.96
C THR A 418 9.84 17.40 19.69
N GLU A 419 8.85 17.71 18.85
CA GLU A 419 9.06 18.61 17.70
C GLU A 419 9.67 19.95 18.10
N ASP A 420 9.24 20.53 19.22
CA ASP A 420 9.71 21.83 19.68
C ASP A 420 11.18 21.77 20.11
N ASP A 421 11.61 20.66 20.72
CA ASP A 421 13.03 20.41 21.01
C ASP A 421 13.88 20.38 19.73
N ILE A 422 13.33 19.80 18.64
CA ILE A 422 14.01 19.72 17.35
C ILE A 422 14.09 21.09 16.67
N LYS A 423 12.98 21.84 16.66
CA LYS A 423 12.94 23.22 16.14
C LYS A 423 13.97 24.12 16.85
N ASP A 424 14.02 24.05 18.18
CA ASP A 424 15.00 24.78 18.99
C ASP A 424 16.45 24.35 18.69
N LEU A 425 16.69 23.03 18.56
CA LEU A 425 18.01 22.51 18.21
C LEU A 425 18.50 23.06 16.86
N VAL A 426 17.65 23.03 15.84
CA VAL A 426 17.99 23.54 14.50
C VAL A 426 18.32 25.02 14.55
N LYS A 427 17.48 25.82 15.24
CA LYS A 427 17.72 27.26 15.42
C LYS A 427 19.07 27.53 16.08
N ARG A 428 19.35 26.89 17.22
CA ARG A 428 20.63 27.09 17.94
C ARG A 428 21.84 26.66 17.13
N ALA A 429 21.72 25.57 16.37
CA ALA A 429 22.80 25.12 15.51
C ALA A 429 23.13 26.12 14.39
N ILE A 430 22.11 26.74 13.78
CA ILE A 430 22.30 27.81 12.80
C ILE A 430 23.00 29.02 13.44
N GLU A 431 22.54 29.45 14.62
CA GLU A 431 23.13 30.58 15.36
C GLU A 431 24.59 30.33 15.76
N ALA A 432 24.90 29.11 16.21
CA ALA A 432 26.25 28.70 16.59
C ALA A 432 27.18 28.43 15.39
N LYS A 433 26.64 28.43 14.16
CA LYS A 433 27.34 27.97 12.95
C LYS A 433 27.92 26.56 13.14
N ALA A 434 27.08 25.68 13.68
CA ALA A 434 27.44 24.28 13.89
C ALA A 434 27.68 23.55 12.56
N ALA A 435 28.31 22.38 12.60
CA ALA A 435 28.52 21.56 11.41
C ALA A 435 27.23 20.95 10.86
N SER A 436 26.46 20.32 11.76
CA SER A 436 25.19 19.69 11.42
C SER A 436 24.30 19.53 12.65
N VAL A 437 23.05 19.17 12.40
CA VAL A 437 22.05 18.82 13.42
C VAL A 437 21.70 17.35 13.29
N CYS A 438 22.02 16.54 14.31
CA CYS A 438 21.72 15.11 14.31
C CYS A 438 20.43 14.84 15.11
N VAL A 439 19.42 14.31 14.44
CA VAL A 439 18.08 14.05 14.99
C VAL A 439 17.65 12.61 14.71
N GLN A 440 16.54 12.18 15.31
CA GLN A 440 15.92 10.88 15.05
C GLN A 440 15.35 10.85 13.62
N PRO A 441 15.30 9.67 12.96
CA PRO A 441 14.76 9.53 11.60
C PRO A 441 13.39 10.16 11.39
N CYS A 442 12.45 9.99 12.34
CA CYS A 442 11.11 10.55 12.27
C CYS A 442 11.06 12.09 12.20
N TYR A 443 12.11 12.78 12.65
CA TYR A 443 12.18 14.24 12.66
C TYR A 443 13.01 14.83 11.52
N VAL A 444 13.56 14.02 10.62
CA VAL A 444 14.41 14.50 9.52
C VAL A 444 13.68 15.52 8.66
N ARG A 445 12.44 15.21 8.24
CA ARG A 445 11.61 16.10 7.42
C ARG A 445 11.34 17.44 8.11
N LEU A 446 11.01 17.39 9.40
CA LEU A 446 10.81 18.60 10.21
C LEU A 446 12.11 19.41 10.31
N ALA A 447 13.21 18.79 10.70
CA ALA A 447 14.49 19.46 10.89
C ALA A 447 14.99 20.10 9.58
N SER A 448 14.83 19.42 8.46
CA SER A 448 15.20 19.92 7.13
C SER A 448 14.37 21.14 6.74
N LYS A 449 13.05 21.10 6.99
CA LYS A 449 12.13 22.21 6.74
C LYS A 449 12.49 23.44 7.58
N GLU A 450 12.83 23.25 8.85
CA GLU A 450 13.25 24.34 9.75
C GLU A 450 14.61 24.91 9.35
N ALA A 451 15.52 24.06 8.86
CA ALA A 451 16.84 24.47 8.42
C ALA A 451 16.81 25.35 7.16
N LYS A 452 15.84 25.15 6.25
CA LYS A 452 15.68 25.91 4.99
C LYS A 452 16.99 25.97 4.18
N GLY A 453 17.68 24.83 4.12
CA GLY A 453 18.98 24.68 3.47
C GLY A 453 20.18 25.39 4.13
N LYS A 454 20.01 26.00 5.31
CA LYS A 454 21.10 26.71 6.04
C LYS A 454 21.92 25.83 6.96
N MET A 455 21.49 24.59 7.20
CA MET A 455 22.11 23.66 8.13
C MET A 455 22.01 22.25 7.57
N SER A 456 23.13 21.52 7.60
CA SER A 456 23.14 20.10 7.27
C SER A 456 22.33 19.32 8.31
N ILE A 457 21.41 18.49 7.84
CA ILE A 457 20.66 17.57 8.69
C ILE A 457 21.32 16.21 8.66
N CYS A 458 21.63 15.71 9.84
CA CYS A 458 22.14 14.38 10.08
C CYS A 458 21.07 13.53 10.77
N THR A 459 21.03 12.24 10.45
CA THR A 459 20.25 11.26 11.21
C THR A 459 21.03 9.96 11.36
N VAL A 460 20.47 9.02 12.10
CA VAL A 460 21.06 7.73 12.41
C VAL A 460 20.29 6.58 11.78
N ILE A 461 20.97 5.52 11.33
CA ILE A 461 20.34 4.29 10.80
C ILE A 461 20.91 3.05 11.49
N GLY A 462 20.11 1.99 11.57
CA GLY A 462 20.44 0.78 12.34
C GLY A 462 20.77 1.10 13.81
N PHE A 463 20.27 2.21 14.35
CA PHE A 463 20.72 2.77 15.61
C PHE A 463 19.88 2.28 16.80
N PRO A 464 20.46 2.12 18.01
CA PRO A 464 21.88 2.26 18.34
C PRO A 464 22.69 0.96 18.16
N ASN A 465 22.06 -0.18 17.90
CA ASN A 465 22.73 -1.48 18.06
C ASN A 465 23.40 -2.02 16.79
N GLY A 466 22.92 -1.61 15.61
CA GLY A 466 23.45 -2.00 14.31
C GLY A 466 22.99 -3.38 13.80
N TYR A 467 22.13 -4.09 14.52
CA TYR A 467 21.77 -5.48 14.20
C TYR A 467 20.70 -5.66 13.10
N ASN A 468 20.23 -4.57 12.48
CA ASN A 468 19.28 -4.62 11.36
C ASN A 468 19.92 -5.29 10.14
N THR A 469 19.10 -5.84 9.24
CA THR A 469 19.59 -6.38 7.95
C THR A 469 20.07 -5.25 7.04
N THR A 470 20.96 -5.58 6.10
CA THR A 470 21.47 -4.61 5.11
C THR A 470 20.35 -3.96 4.30
N SER A 471 19.33 -4.73 3.88
CA SER A 471 18.18 -4.20 3.12
C SER A 471 17.39 -3.16 3.91
N VAL A 472 17.16 -3.40 5.20
CA VAL A 472 16.46 -2.44 6.07
C VAL A 472 17.28 -1.17 6.25
N LYS A 473 18.60 -1.29 6.50
CA LYS A 473 19.48 -0.12 6.61
C LYS A 473 19.55 0.68 5.32
N LYS A 474 19.53 0.02 4.16
CA LYS A 474 19.53 0.68 2.85
C LYS A 474 18.25 1.51 2.69
N PHE A 475 17.09 0.91 2.97
CA PHE A 475 15.81 1.61 2.93
C PHE A 475 15.78 2.80 3.91
N GLU A 476 16.21 2.60 5.17
CA GLU A 476 16.31 3.69 6.16
C GLU A 476 17.20 4.84 5.65
N ALA A 477 18.31 4.53 4.99
CA ALA A 477 19.22 5.53 4.45
C ALA A 477 18.60 6.33 3.29
N GLU A 478 17.97 5.64 2.33
CA GLU A 478 17.32 6.24 1.18
C GLU A 478 16.15 7.12 1.60
N GLU A 479 15.28 6.62 2.48
CA GLU A 479 14.13 7.35 3.02
C GLU A 479 14.55 8.59 3.80
N ALA A 480 15.58 8.47 4.65
CA ALA A 480 16.13 9.61 5.37
C ALA A 480 16.67 10.69 4.41
N CYS A 481 17.38 10.30 3.36
CA CYS A 481 17.87 11.23 2.35
C CYS A 481 16.72 11.90 1.59
N ASP A 482 15.67 11.16 1.26
CA ASP A 482 14.47 11.66 0.59
C ASP A 482 13.68 12.63 1.48
N ASN A 483 13.71 12.41 2.80
CA ASN A 483 13.19 13.34 3.81
C ASN A 483 14.07 14.58 4.03
N GLY A 484 15.22 14.67 3.37
CA GLY A 484 16.10 15.84 3.42
C GLY A 484 17.29 15.73 4.36
N ALA A 485 17.64 14.52 4.84
CA ALA A 485 18.94 14.30 5.46
C ALA A 485 20.04 14.46 4.42
N SER A 486 21.10 15.14 4.82
CA SER A 486 22.30 15.31 4.02
C SER A 486 23.50 14.51 4.54
N GLU A 487 23.36 13.93 5.73
CA GLU A 487 24.38 13.13 6.38
C GLU A 487 23.75 11.94 7.11
N ILE A 488 24.31 10.76 6.96
CA ILE A 488 23.82 9.53 7.59
C ILE A 488 24.88 8.97 8.53
N ASP A 489 24.52 8.73 9.79
CA ASP A 489 25.35 8.06 10.79
C ASP A 489 24.86 6.60 10.95
N MET A 490 25.51 5.64 10.31
CA MET A 490 25.13 4.22 10.40
C MET A 490 25.86 3.50 11.54
N VAL A 491 25.19 2.56 12.21
CA VAL A 491 25.88 1.62 13.12
C VAL A 491 26.16 0.31 12.38
N ILE A 492 27.41 -0.15 12.40
CA ILE A 492 27.77 -1.44 11.80
C ILE A 492 27.06 -2.60 12.50
N ASN A 493 26.86 -3.70 11.78
CA ASN A 493 26.40 -4.94 12.40
C ASN A 493 27.50 -5.55 13.30
N GLN A 494 27.44 -5.23 14.60
CA GLN A 494 28.39 -5.75 15.58
C GLN A 494 28.28 -7.27 15.76
N CYS A 495 27.09 -7.85 15.56
CA CYS A 495 26.90 -9.30 15.64
C CYS A 495 27.75 -10.01 14.57
N MET A 496 27.69 -9.55 13.32
CA MET A 496 28.50 -10.11 12.22
C MET A 496 30.00 -9.99 12.50
N LEU A 497 30.45 -8.83 12.98
CA LEU A 497 31.85 -8.63 13.37
C LEU A 497 32.29 -9.62 14.47
N LYS A 498 31.49 -9.77 15.53
CA LYS A 498 31.80 -10.67 16.64
C LYS A 498 31.73 -12.14 16.26
N SER A 499 30.94 -12.48 15.25
CA SER A 499 30.91 -13.81 14.62
C SER A 499 32.07 -14.04 13.65
N GLY A 500 32.92 -13.04 13.40
CA GLY A 500 34.06 -13.13 12.49
C GLY A 500 33.71 -12.94 11.01
N ASP A 501 32.47 -12.58 10.69
CA ASP A 501 32.03 -12.33 9.31
C ASP A 501 32.35 -10.90 8.88
N ILE A 502 33.64 -10.67 8.67
CA ILE A 502 34.20 -9.38 8.28
C ILE A 502 33.72 -8.96 6.88
N ASN A 503 33.51 -9.94 5.99
CA ASN A 503 33.09 -9.68 4.62
C ASN A 503 31.65 -9.15 4.58
N ALA A 504 30.74 -9.71 5.39
CA ALA A 504 29.37 -9.20 5.49
C ALA A 504 29.33 -7.75 6.01
N VAL A 505 30.16 -7.41 7.00
CA VAL A 505 30.29 -6.03 7.50
C VAL A 505 30.78 -5.09 6.39
N GLY A 506 31.79 -5.52 5.61
CA GLY A 506 32.28 -4.74 4.48
C GLY A 506 31.23 -4.54 3.39
N ALA A 507 30.52 -5.60 3.00
CA ALA A 507 29.45 -5.54 2.01
C ALA A 507 28.29 -4.63 2.46
N GLU A 508 27.92 -4.68 3.76
CA GLU A 508 26.93 -3.77 4.33
C GLU A 508 27.37 -2.30 4.16
N ILE A 509 28.60 -1.96 4.56
CA ILE A 509 29.10 -0.58 4.44
C ILE A 509 29.09 -0.12 2.97
N GLY A 510 29.53 -0.97 2.04
CA GLY A 510 29.56 -0.63 0.61
C GLY A 510 28.17 -0.33 0.03
N VAL A 511 27.19 -1.19 0.31
CA VAL A 511 25.80 -1.02 -0.15
C VAL A 511 25.18 0.27 0.39
N ILE A 512 25.44 0.58 1.66
CA ILE A 512 24.92 1.82 2.27
C ILE A 512 25.64 3.05 1.72
N ALA A 513 26.95 2.98 1.52
CA ALA A 513 27.72 4.08 0.94
C ALA A 513 27.18 4.44 -0.46
N GLU A 514 26.99 3.44 -1.31
CA GLU A 514 26.41 3.62 -2.66
C GLU A 514 25.03 4.28 -2.60
N ALA A 515 24.13 3.79 -1.75
CA ALA A 515 22.77 4.33 -1.61
C ALA A 515 22.77 5.80 -1.12
N VAL A 516 23.60 6.11 -0.12
CA VAL A 516 23.72 7.45 0.46
C VAL A 516 24.34 8.43 -0.56
N HIS A 517 25.38 8.00 -1.27
CA HIS A 517 26.06 8.81 -2.28
C HIS A 517 25.20 9.04 -3.52
N ALA A 518 24.39 8.07 -3.95
CA ALA A 518 23.43 8.23 -5.04
C ALA A 518 22.42 9.34 -4.76
N LYS A 519 22.11 9.59 -3.49
CA LYS A 519 21.28 10.72 -3.04
C LYS A 519 22.09 12.00 -2.83
N GLY A 520 23.42 12.00 -2.98
CA GLY A 520 24.29 13.15 -2.71
C GLY A 520 24.42 13.48 -1.21
N ALA A 521 24.23 12.51 -0.32
CA ALA A 521 24.53 12.65 1.10
C ALA A 521 25.91 12.04 1.42
N ILE A 522 26.40 12.24 2.65
CA ILE A 522 27.65 11.62 3.13
C ILE A 522 27.37 10.55 4.20
N LEU A 523 28.21 9.52 4.26
CA LEU A 523 28.08 8.41 5.20
C LEU A 523 29.13 8.46 6.33
N LYS A 524 28.69 8.30 7.57
CA LYS A 524 29.54 8.14 8.76
C LYS A 524 29.29 6.80 9.42
N VAL A 525 30.34 5.99 9.56
CA VAL A 525 30.24 4.62 10.06
C VAL A 525 30.61 4.55 11.55
N ILE A 526 29.63 4.27 12.41
CA ILE A 526 29.80 4.05 13.84
C ILE A 526 30.26 2.62 14.10
N ILE A 527 31.43 2.48 14.73
CA ILE A 527 32.03 1.17 15.05
C ILE A 527 31.84 0.75 16.51
N GLU A 528 31.35 1.65 17.37
CA GLU A 528 31.16 1.45 18.81
C GLU A 528 32.42 0.93 19.54
N THR A 529 33.43 1.81 19.64
CA THR A 529 34.80 1.47 20.08
C THR A 529 34.88 0.80 21.45
N CYS A 530 33.94 1.03 22.37
CA CYS A 530 33.94 0.44 23.71
C CYS A 530 33.76 -1.08 23.69
N ASN A 531 33.19 -1.64 22.61
CA ASN A 531 32.96 -3.06 22.46
C ASN A 531 34.11 -3.77 21.70
N LEU A 532 35.12 -3.02 21.23
CA LEU A 532 36.09 -3.51 20.28
C LEU A 532 37.49 -3.67 20.86
N THR A 533 38.14 -4.77 20.49
CA THR A 533 39.57 -4.95 20.65
C THR A 533 40.35 -4.06 19.68
N ARG A 534 41.63 -3.84 19.97
CA ARG A 534 42.51 -3.07 19.09
C ARG A 534 42.61 -3.66 17.67
N LYS A 535 42.61 -4.99 17.55
CA LYS A 535 42.64 -5.70 16.25
C LYS A 535 41.37 -5.44 15.44
N GLU A 536 40.20 -5.54 16.07
CA GLU A 536 38.91 -5.24 15.41
C GLU A 536 38.83 -3.78 14.96
N LYS A 537 39.31 -2.84 15.78
CA LYS A 537 39.41 -1.42 15.41
C LYS A 537 40.25 -1.22 14.15
N ALA A 538 41.41 -1.87 14.05
CA ALA A 538 42.27 -1.80 12.86
C ALA A 538 41.59 -2.35 11.60
N VAL A 539 40.92 -3.50 11.73
CA VAL A 539 40.18 -4.14 10.64
C VAL A 539 39.07 -3.22 10.13
N LEU A 540 38.29 -2.61 11.02
CA LEU A 540 37.22 -1.69 10.63
C LEU A 540 37.74 -0.40 10.02
N CYS A 541 38.86 0.17 10.52
CA CYS A 541 39.49 1.33 9.87
C CYS A 541 39.85 1.02 8.41
N HIS A 542 40.39 -0.17 8.15
CA HIS A 542 40.68 -0.61 6.79
C HIS A 542 39.41 -0.79 5.94
N ILE A 543 38.39 -1.49 6.47
CA ILE A 543 37.13 -1.74 5.76
C ILE A 543 36.41 -0.45 5.39
N VAL A 544 36.25 0.45 6.35
CA VAL A 544 35.60 1.75 6.12
C VAL A 544 36.32 2.54 5.02
N THR A 545 37.65 2.45 4.98
CA THR A 545 38.48 3.07 3.94
C THR A 545 38.20 2.48 2.56
N VAL A 546 38.22 1.14 2.42
CA VAL A 546 38.08 0.50 1.09
C VAL A 546 36.65 0.47 0.57
N GLN A 547 35.65 0.59 1.44
CA GLN A 547 34.22 0.61 1.08
C GLN A 547 33.69 2.03 0.78
N GLY A 548 34.55 3.05 0.84
CA GLY A 548 34.23 4.40 0.35
C GLY A 548 33.37 5.26 1.27
N ALA A 549 33.27 4.94 2.57
CA ALA A 549 32.56 5.81 3.51
C ALA A 549 33.36 7.09 3.85
N ASP A 550 32.68 8.20 4.11
CA ASP A 550 33.30 9.52 4.30
C ASP A 550 33.92 9.72 5.69
N PHE A 551 33.31 9.09 6.71
CA PHE A 551 33.77 9.16 8.09
C PHE A 551 33.76 7.80 8.76
N ILE A 552 34.72 7.61 9.67
CA ILE A 552 34.61 6.63 10.76
C ILE A 552 34.26 7.36 12.06
N LYS A 553 33.32 6.81 12.82
CA LYS A 553 32.78 7.39 14.05
C LYS A 553 32.99 6.45 15.24
N THR A 554 33.42 7.00 16.37
CA THR A 554 33.78 6.21 17.55
C THR A 554 32.59 5.47 18.16
N SER A 555 31.53 6.18 18.54
CA SER A 555 30.49 5.65 19.45
C SER A 555 29.11 6.21 19.14
N THR A 556 28.06 5.47 19.53
CA THR A 556 26.67 5.96 19.48
C THR A 556 26.36 6.97 20.58
N GLY A 557 27.11 6.93 21.69
CA GLY A 557 26.80 7.67 22.92
C GLY A 557 25.87 6.91 23.88
N PHE A 558 25.40 5.72 23.51
CA PHE A 558 24.60 4.82 24.36
C PHE A 558 25.39 3.61 24.88
N GLY A 559 26.63 3.42 24.42
CA GLY A 559 27.54 2.37 24.88
C GLY A 559 28.07 2.58 26.31
N SER A 560 28.86 1.62 26.79
CA SER A 560 29.45 1.62 28.14
C SER A 560 30.53 2.71 28.33
N ALA A 561 31.13 3.17 27.24
CA ALA A 561 32.07 4.29 27.21
C ALA A 561 31.94 5.08 25.89
N GLY A 562 32.35 6.35 25.91
CA GLY A 562 32.38 7.22 24.73
C GLY A 562 33.75 7.30 24.06
N ALA A 563 33.97 8.37 23.29
CA ALA A 563 35.24 8.64 22.63
C ALA A 563 36.39 8.82 23.64
N THR A 564 37.55 8.23 23.33
CA THR A 564 38.80 8.42 24.07
C THR A 564 39.87 9.01 23.16
N LEU A 565 40.85 9.74 23.72
CA LEU A 565 41.97 10.29 22.96
C LEU A 565 42.81 9.18 22.29
N GLU A 566 42.94 8.04 22.96
CA GLU A 566 43.63 6.88 22.40
C GLU A 566 42.91 6.36 21.16
N ASP A 567 41.59 6.15 21.23
CA ASP A 567 40.81 5.66 20.10
C ASP A 567 40.87 6.62 18.90
N VAL A 568 40.70 7.93 19.15
CA VAL A 568 40.74 8.94 18.08
C VAL A 568 42.11 8.96 17.41
N SER A 569 43.19 9.03 18.18
CA SER A 569 44.55 9.03 17.63
C SER A 569 44.90 7.72 16.93
N TYR A 570 44.36 6.60 17.40
CA TYR A 570 44.56 5.30 16.79
C TYR A 570 43.81 5.19 15.45
N MET A 571 42.53 5.55 15.42
CA MET A 571 41.72 5.55 14.21
C MET A 571 42.30 6.50 13.15
N ARG A 572 42.75 7.70 13.53
CA ARG A 572 43.37 8.65 12.60
C ARG A 572 44.62 8.09 11.94
N ARG A 573 45.43 7.30 12.65
CA ARG A 573 46.61 6.64 12.08
C ARG A 573 46.27 5.45 11.18
N MET A 574 45.12 4.81 11.39
CA MET A 574 44.79 3.54 10.73
C MET A 574 43.83 3.66 9.55
N CYS A 575 43.06 4.74 9.46
CA CYS A 575 42.23 5.01 8.30
C CYS A 575 43.06 5.55 7.13
N GLY A 576 42.57 5.34 5.89
CA GLY A 576 43.13 5.99 4.71
C GLY A 576 42.98 7.52 4.78
N GLY A 577 43.81 8.24 4.04
CA GLY A 577 43.90 9.70 4.11
C GLY A 577 42.58 10.43 3.81
N ASP A 578 41.71 9.81 3.01
CA ASP A 578 40.43 10.39 2.57
C ASP A 578 39.28 10.16 3.58
N VAL A 579 39.46 9.27 4.56
CA VAL A 579 38.46 9.02 5.61
C VAL A 579 38.68 9.94 6.80
N ARG A 580 37.62 10.64 7.21
CA ARG A 580 37.64 11.55 8.36
C ARG A 580 37.24 10.85 9.65
N VAL A 581 37.73 11.34 10.79
CA VAL A 581 37.42 10.78 12.11
C VAL A 581 36.38 11.66 12.83
N LYS A 582 35.27 11.05 13.26
CA LYS A 582 34.26 11.69 14.13
C LYS A 582 34.33 11.13 15.54
N ALA A 583 34.72 11.98 16.50
CA ALA A 583 34.72 11.63 17.92
C ALA A 583 33.35 11.92 18.52
N ALA A 584 32.69 10.92 19.10
CA ALA A 584 31.36 11.06 19.71
C ALA A 584 31.23 10.27 21.01
N GLY A 585 30.40 10.78 21.92
CA GLY A 585 30.14 10.19 23.24
C GLY A 585 31.04 10.76 24.33
N GLY A 586 30.44 11.30 25.40
CA GLY A 586 31.16 11.79 26.59
C GLY A 586 31.80 13.17 26.50
N ILE A 587 31.75 13.84 25.34
CA ILE A 587 32.34 15.18 25.13
C ILE A 587 31.34 16.25 25.58
N ARG A 588 31.70 17.04 26.60
CA ARG A 588 30.79 18.01 27.24
C ARG A 588 31.29 19.45 27.24
N THR A 589 32.60 19.66 27.16
CA THR A 589 33.22 21.00 27.24
C THR A 589 33.96 21.35 25.95
N LYS A 590 34.26 22.65 25.77
CA LYS A 590 35.03 23.12 24.60
C LYS A 590 36.46 22.60 24.67
N GLU A 591 37.02 22.51 25.87
CA GLU A 591 38.33 21.95 26.14
C GLU A 591 38.41 20.45 25.77
N ASP A 592 37.37 19.67 26.08
CA ASP A 592 37.31 18.26 25.70
C ASP A 592 37.23 18.11 24.17
N ALA A 593 36.41 18.93 23.51
CA ALA A 593 36.30 18.93 22.05
C ALA A 593 37.64 19.30 21.40
N GLN A 594 38.34 20.31 21.92
CA GLN A 594 39.64 20.75 21.43
C GLN A 594 40.69 19.64 21.52
N LYS A 595 40.75 18.93 22.67
CA LYS A 595 41.66 17.78 22.83
C LYS A 595 41.39 16.67 21.82
N MET A 596 40.11 16.40 21.50
CA MET A 596 39.76 15.40 20.48
C MET A 596 40.20 15.83 19.08
N VAL A 597 40.05 17.12 18.74
CA VAL A 597 40.54 17.68 17.47
C VAL A 597 42.05 17.56 17.37
N GLU A 598 42.79 17.91 18.44
CA GLU A 598 44.25 17.76 18.51
C GLU A 598 44.71 16.30 18.39
N ALA A 599 43.90 15.35 18.90
CA ALA A 599 44.14 13.93 18.74
C ALA A 599 43.87 13.40 17.31
N GLY A 600 43.26 14.22 16.44
CA GLY A 600 43.00 13.89 15.04
C GLY A 600 41.53 13.74 14.66
N ALA A 601 40.59 14.19 15.50
CA ALA A 601 39.17 14.23 15.11
C ALA A 601 38.88 15.39 14.16
N ASP A 602 38.24 15.08 13.04
CA ASP A 602 37.73 16.07 12.07
C ASP A 602 36.39 16.65 12.51
N ARG A 603 35.54 15.82 13.15
CA ARG A 603 34.19 16.15 13.62
C ARG A 603 33.96 15.70 15.06
N ILE A 604 33.14 16.45 15.80
CA ILE A 604 32.78 16.22 17.19
C ILE A 604 31.27 15.99 17.28
N GLY A 605 30.84 14.88 17.86
CA GLY A 605 29.45 14.66 18.25
C GLY A 605 29.24 15.04 19.71
N ALA A 606 28.49 16.13 19.96
CA ALA A 606 28.21 16.61 21.31
C ALA A 606 26.75 17.04 21.47
N SER A 607 26.12 16.63 22.58
CA SER A 607 24.72 16.96 22.91
C SER A 607 24.59 18.10 23.93
N ALA A 608 25.67 18.43 24.65
CA ALA A 608 25.67 19.41 25.75
C ALA A 608 26.48 20.68 25.46
N LEU A 609 27.26 20.69 24.38
CA LEU A 609 28.14 21.82 24.02
C LEU A 609 27.29 22.99 23.48
N LYS A 610 27.55 24.20 23.99
CA LYS A 610 26.81 25.43 23.67
C LYS A 610 27.73 26.57 23.31
#